data_AF-A0AAV0EFA5-F1
#
_entry.id   AF-A0AAV0EFA5-F1
#
_cell.length_a   1.000
_cell.length_b   1.000
_cell.length_c   1.000
_cell.angle_alpha   90.00
_cell.angle_beta   90.00
_cell.angle_gamma   90.00
#
_symmetry.space_group_name_H-M   'P 1'
#
loop_
_entity.id
_entity.type
_entity.pdbx_description
1 polymer ?
#
loop_
_entity_poly.entity_id
_entity_poly.type
_entity_poly.pdbx_seq_one_letter_code
_entity_poly.pdbx_strand_id
1 'polypeptide(L)'
;MWESVFDDKLEAIEDVDFSSTHMVLVLREGRRYRLCSVPLPLPSGKVGVQLEELNPHFLPLPDNVSQILPGPNYDFCSSMMRFTVLSPVMPDAVVDYNLSRGTWSIVQQQNMFHERTKSLYGSDSSSGERSSTTIPTKSVVSESYPSWNDLSEIYACEHYEVTSYDGAAVPLTVVYSHSRKKQAQNPGLLHGHGAYGEILDKRWRTELKSLLDRGWVIAYADGWRWRGEKVASRRQMLKKVEFHT
;
A
#
# COMPACT_ATOMS: atom_id res chain seq x y z
N MET A 1 -28.35 13.11 18.25
CA MET A 1 -27.55 14.34 18.18
C MET A 1 -26.22 13.93 17.59
N TRP A 2 -25.76 14.59 16.53
CA TRP A 2 -24.44 14.33 15.95
C TRP A 2 -23.46 15.32 16.58
N GLU A 3 -22.26 14.84 16.93
CA GLU A 3 -21.18 15.65 17.48
C GLU A 3 -19.93 15.43 16.63
N SER A 4 -19.19 16.52 16.36
CA SER A 4 -17.93 16.42 15.60
C SER A 4 -16.83 15.96 16.54
N VAL A 5 -16.29 14.77 16.26
CA VAL A 5 -15.21 14.18 17.07
C VAL A 5 -13.85 14.77 16.67
N PHE A 6 -13.65 15.00 15.38
CA PHE A 6 -12.42 15.57 14.83
C PHE A 6 -12.68 16.98 14.32
N ASP A 7 -11.77 17.91 14.62
CA ASP A 7 -11.79 19.29 14.07
C ASP A 7 -10.79 19.47 12.91
N ASP A 8 -9.91 18.47 12.72
CA ASP A 8 -8.93 18.48 11.64
C ASP A 8 -9.59 18.35 10.27
N LYS A 9 -9.02 19.06 9.28
CA LYS A 9 -9.16 18.68 7.88
C LYS A 9 -8.37 17.40 7.63
N LEU A 10 -8.83 16.28 8.19
CA LEU A 10 -8.34 14.96 7.79
C LEU A 10 -8.65 14.80 6.30
N GLU A 11 -7.61 14.66 5.47
CA GLU A 11 -7.77 14.69 4.01
C GLU A 11 -8.77 13.64 3.50
N ALA A 12 -8.71 12.42 4.03
CA ALA A 12 -9.74 11.40 3.86
C ALA A 12 -9.62 10.28 4.92
N ILE A 13 -10.72 10.00 5.62
CA ILE A 13 -10.90 8.76 6.38
C ILE A 13 -11.48 7.73 5.40
N GLU A 14 -10.74 6.67 5.14
CA GLU A 14 -11.17 5.59 4.25
C GLU A 14 -11.98 4.53 5.00
N ASP A 15 -11.60 4.25 6.25
CA ASP A 15 -12.29 3.28 7.09
C ASP A 15 -12.06 3.55 8.58
N VAL A 16 -12.98 3.08 9.41
CA VAL A 16 -12.92 3.17 10.87
C VAL A 16 -13.41 1.86 11.47
N ASP A 17 -12.62 1.29 12.37
CA ASP A 17 -13.01 0.10 13.13
C ASP A 17 -12.75 0.33 14.63
N PHE A 18 -13.43 -0.43 15.48
CA PHE A 18 -13.42 -0.22 16.92
C PHE A 18 -13.13 -1.53 17.67
N SER A 19 -12.38 -1.37 18.75
CA SER A 19 -12.27 -2.35 19.83
C SER A 19 -12.81 -1.73 21.12
N SER A 20 -12.92 -2.54 22.16
CA SER A 20 -13.28 -2.11 23.51
C SER A 20 -12.40 -1.00 24.09
N THR A 21 -11.16 -0.86 23.60
CA THR A 21 -10.14 0.04 24.18
C THR A 21 -9.55 1.02 23.19
N HIS A 22 -9.71 0.81 21.89
CA HIS A 22 -9.08 1.61 20.84
C HIS A 22 -10.00 1.75 19.63
N MET A 23 -9.95 2.92 19.00
CA MET A 23 -10.46 3.18 17.66
C MET A 23 -9.30 3.06 16.66
N VAL A 24 -9.53 2.42 15.52
CA VAL A 24 -8.54 2.26 14.45
C VAL A 24 -9.01 3.02 13.23
N LEU A 25 -8.12 3.82 12.65
CA LEU A 25 -8.39 4.67 11.51
C LEU A 25 -7.51 4.24 10.34
N VAL A 26 -8.13 4.02 9.18
CA VAL A 26 -7.44 3.97 7.89
C VAL A 26 -7.58 5.33 7.25
N LEU A 27 -6.47 6.05 7.20
CA LEU A 27 -6.40 7.40 6.66
C LEU A 27 -5.71 7.38 5.31
N ARG A 28 -6.06 8.33 4.47
CA ARG A 28 -5.36 8.61 3.22
C ARG A 28 -4.91 10.05 3.19
N GLU A 29 -3.61 10.23 2.98
CA GLU A 29 -2.96 11.52 2.80
C GLU A 29 -2.38 11.57 1.38
N GLY A 30 -3.09 12.27 0.49
CA GLY A 30 -2.88 12.22 -0.96
C GLY A 30 -2.93 10.79 -1.52
N ARG A 31 -1.73 10.21 -1.76
CA ARG A 31 -1.52 8.85 -2.31
C ARG A 31 -1.18 7.81 -1.24
N ARG A 32 -0.77 8.25 -0.05
CA ARG A 32 -0.23 7.35 0.98
C ARG A 32 -1.33 6.96 1.94
N TYR A 33 -1.35 5.69 2.29
CA TYR A 33 -2.20 5.20 3.37
C TYR A 33 -1.46 5.31 4.69
N ARG A 34 -2.20 5.65 5.72
CA ARG A 34 -1.76 5.58 7.11
C ARG A 34 -2.77 4.73 7.87
N LEU A 35 -2.27 3.88 8.74
CA LEU A 35 -3.07 3.08 9.66
C LEU A 35 -2.64 3.47 11.07
N CYS A 36 -3.59 3.89 11.90
CA CYS A 36 -3.30 4.22 13.29
C CYS A 36 -4.37 3.76 14.27
N SER A 37 -3.95 3.45 15.50
CA SER A 37 -4.85 3.27 16.64
C SER A 37 -4.87 4.51 17.53
N VAL A 38 -6.03 4.79 18.10
CA VAL A 38 -6.29 5.86 19.05
C VAL A 38 -6.94 5.26 20.30
N PRO A 39 -6.46 5.55 21.52
CA PRO A 39 -7.06 5.05 22.75
C PRO A 39 -8.49 5.57 22.95
N LEU A 40 -9.34 4.73 23.54
CA LEU A 40 -10.69 5.05 24.01
C LEU A 40 -10.74 5.04 25.54
N PRO A 41 -11.63 5.83 26.17
CA PRO A 41 -12.60 6.73 25.56
C PRO A 41 -11.94 7.99 24.99
N LEU A 42 -12.54 8.55 23.93
CA LEU A 42 -12.11 9.85 23.42
C LEU A 42 -12.40 10.94 24.46
N PRO A 43 -11.56 11.99 24.54
CA PRO A 43 -11.81 13.15 25.38
C PRO A 43 -13.19 13.74 25.06
N SER A 44 -14.00 13.92 26.10
CA SER A 44 -15.37 14.42 25.98
C SER A 44 -15.38 15.94 26.16
N GLY A 45 -15.74 16.67 25.10
CA GLY A 45 -15.88 18.12 25.10
C GLY A 45 -16.54 18.60 23.81
N LYS A 46 -17.28 19.71 23.85
CA LYS A 46 -18.04 20.27 22.71
C LYS A 46 -17.18 20.76 21.53
N VAL A 47 -15.86 20.61 21.62
CA VAL A 47 -14.88 21.10 20.64
C VAL A 47 -14.19 19.86 20.08
N GLY A 48 -14.17 19.73 18.77
CA GLY A 48 -13.50 18.61 18.11
C GLY A 48 -12.01 18.59 18.46
N VAL A 49 -11.41 17.41 18.42
CA VAL A 49 -10.02 17.20 18.83
C VAL A 49 -9.14 16.96 17.61
N GLN A 50 -7.91 17.45 17.65
CA GLN A 50 -6.93 17.14 16.60
C GLN A 50 -6.44 15.70 16.78
N LEU A 51 -6.27 14.96 15.69
CA LEU A 51 -5.84 13.56 15.74
C LEU A 51 -4.50 13.42 16.45
N GLU A 52 -3.58 14.38 16.28
CA GLU A 52 -2.26 14.38 16.93
C GLU A 52 -2.35 14.50 18.46
N GLU A 53 -3.36 15.20 18.98
CA GLU A 53 -3.60 15.36 20.42
C GLU A 53 -4.08 14.06 21.08
N LEU A 54 -4.59 13.12 20.28
CA LEU A 54 -5.07 11.81 20.74
C LEU A 54 -3.94 10.78 20.86
N ASN A 55 -2.68 11.19 20.66
CA ASN A 55 -1.49 10.34 20.68
C ASN A 55 -1.66 9.06 19.85
N PRO A 56 -1.87 9.18 18.53
CA PRO A 56 -2.14 8.05 17.65
C PRO A 56 -0.89 7.19 17.47
N HIS A 57 -1.04 5.87 17.53
CA HIS A 57 0.04 4.94 17.23
C HIS A 57 -0.05 4.57 15.75
N PHE A 58 0.95 4.92 14.96
CA PHE A 58 0.97 4.60 13.53
C PHE A 58 1.69 3.28 13.25
N LEU A 59 1.10 2.46 12.38
CA LEU A 59 1.76 1.29 11.82
C LEU A 59 2.67 1.73 10.65
N PRO A 60 3.98 1.39 10.66
CA PRO A 60 4.88 1.72 9.56
C PRO A 60 4.55 0.87 8.32
N LEU A 61 3.98 1.51 7.30
CA LEU A 61 3.56 0.90 6.05
C LEU A 61 4.62 1.10 4.95
N PRO A 62 4.69 0.21 3.94
CA PRO A 62 5.54 0.41 2.78
C PRO A 62 5.05 1.60 1.93
N ASP A 63 5.95 2.18 1.11
CA ASP A 63 5.65 3.41 0.37
C ASP A 63 4.50 3.25 -0.64
N ASN A 64 4.38 2.05 -1.24
CA ASN A 64 3.47 1.78 -2.34
C ASN A 64 2.21 0.99 -1.93
N VAL A 65 1.66 1.24 -0.75
CA VAL A 65 0.35 0.66 -0.37
C VAL A 65 -0.75 1.20 -1.29
N SER A 66 -1.52 0.30 -1.89
CA SER A 66 -2.68 0.64 -2.73
C SER A 66 -4.00 0.56 -1.98
N GLN A 67 -4.09 -0.32 -0.99
CA GLN A 67 -5.28 -0.53 -0.17
C GLN A 67 -4.93 -1.24 1.15
N ILE A 68 -5.71 -0.95 2.18
CA ILE A 68 -5.71 -1.67 3.45
C ILE A 68 -7.13 -2.20 3.66
N LEU A 69 -7.25 -3.50 3.92
CA LEU A 69 -8.53 -4.16 4.18
C LEU A 69 -8.57 -4.64 5.63
N PRO A 70 -9.59 -4.27 6.42
CA PRO A 70 -9.76 -4.86 7.74
C PRO A 70 -10.10 -6.35 7.62
N GLY A 71 -9.45 -7.15 8.47
CA GLY A 71 -9.85 -8.53 8.71
C GLY A 71 -11.05 -8.60 9.65
N PRO A 72 -11.62 -9.80 9.85
CA PRO A 72 -12.75 -9.94 10.76
C PRO A 72 -12.36 -9.60 12.21
N ASN A 73 -13.16 -8.74 12.83
CA ASN A 73 -13.04 -8.33 14.22
C ASN A 73 -14.14 -9.00 15.08
N TYR A 74 -14.05 -10.32 15.26
CA TYR A 74 -15.09 -11.08 16.00
C TYR A 74 -15.01 -10.90 17.52
N ASP A 75 -13.83 -10.61 18.05
CA ASP A 75 -13.61 -10.40 19.47
C ASP A 75 -13.38 -8.91 19.75
N PHE A 76 -14.47 -8.19 20.01
CA PHE A 76 -14.45 -6.76 20.32
C PHE A 76 -13.58 -6.42 21.54
N CYS A 77 -13.38 -7.36 22.46
CA CYS A 77 -12.56 -7.15 23.67
C CYS A 77 -11.06 -7.34 23.39
N SER A 78 -10.69 -7.88 22.22
CA SER A 78 -9.31 -8.07 21.83
C SER A 78 -8.60 -6.75 21.57
N SER A 79 -7.34 -6.64 21.99
CA SER A 79 -6.43 -5.56 21.60
C SER A 79 -5.64 -5.88 20.32
N MET A 80 -5.98 -6.97 19.63
CA MET A 80 -5.30 -7.42 18.41
C MET A 80 -6.28 -7.42 17.25
N MET A 81 -5.93 -6.70 16.19
CA MET A 81 -6.72 -6.61 14.95
C MET A 81 -5.88 -7.04 13.76
N ARG A 82 -6.54 -7.65 12.79
CA ARG A 82 -5.90 -8.15 11.58
C ARG A 82 -6.20 -7.24 10.40
N PHE A 83 -5.18 -6.94 9.60
CA PHE A 83 -5.32 -6.17 8.37
C PHE A 83 -4.67 -6.92 7.21
N THR A 84 -5.20 -6.75 6.00
CA THR A 84 -4.52 -7.15 4.77
C THR A 84 -4.04 -5.89 4.05
N VAL A 85 -2.73 -5.76 3.91
CA VAL A 85 -2.06 -4.66 3.22
C VAL A 85 -1.76 -5.10 1.79
N LEU A 86 -2.30 -4.34 0.84
CA LEU A 86 -2.15 -4.58 -0.60
C LEU A 86 -1.22 -3.54 -1.21
N SER A 87 -0.39 -3.99 -2.15
CA SER A 87 0.51 -3.14 -2.92
C SER A 87 0.73 -3.74 -4.30
N PRO A 88 0.92 -2.93 -5.35
CA PRO A 88 1.19 -3.42 -6.69
C PRO A 88 2.65 -3.87 -6.87
N VAL A 89 3.52 -3.66 -5.87
CA VAL A 89 4.94 -4.02 -5.88
C VAL A 89 5.34 -4.85 -4.66
N MET A 90 4.37 -5.35 -3.90
CA MET A 90 4.61 -6.22 -2.75
C MET A 90 3.47 -7.25 -2.69
N PRO A 91 3.78 -8.55 -2.47
CA PRO A 91 2.75 -9.55 -2.25
C PRO A 91 1.87 -9.19 -1.06
N ASP A 92 0.58 -9.51 -1.18
CA ASP A 92 -0.42 -9.28 -0.14
C ASP A 92 0.08 -9.76 1.22
N ALA A 93 0.01 -8.87 2.21
CA ALA A 93 0.53 -9.12 3.54
C ALA A 93 -0.60 -9.04 4.56
N VAL A 94 -0.81 -10.13 5.30
CA VAL A 94 -1.71 -10.19 6.45
C VAL A 94 -0.91 -9.85 7.69
N VAL A 95 -1.35 -8.82 8.42
CA VAL A 95 -0.66 -8.27 9.57
C VAL A 95 -1.57 -8.28 10.78
N ASP A 96 -1.05 -8.77 11.91
CA ASP A 96 -1.68 -8.60 13.21
C ASP A 96 -1.10 -7.34 13.87
N TYR A 97 -1.99 -6.44 14.25
CA TYR A 97 -1.66 -5.17 14.87
C TYR A 97 -2.19 -5.15 16.31
N ASN A 98 -1.27 -5.02 17.27
CA ASN A 98 -1.59 -4.84 18.68
C ASN A 98 -1.82 -3.35 18.96
N LEU A 99 -3.07 -3.00 19.21
CA LEU A 99 -3.54 -1.61 19.31
C LEU A 99 -2.98 -0.89 20.53
N SER A 100 -2.77 -1.60 21.64
CA SER A 100 -2.33 -1.01 22.91
C SER A 100 -0.83 -0.76 22.96
N ARG A 101 -0.04 -1.62 22.31
CA ARG A 101 1.43 -1.48 22.27
C ARG A 101 1.92 -0.79 21.01
N GLY A 102 1.10 -0.65 19.98
CA GLY A 102 1.52 -0.21 18.65
C GLY A 102 2.44 -1.21 17.93
N THR A 103 2.59 -2.44 18.46
CA THR A 103 3.43 -3.48 17.86
C THR A 103 2.67 -4.26 16.82
N TRP A 104 3.35 -4.72 15.77
CA TRP A 104 2.72 -5.46 14.68
C TRP A 104 3.61 -6.61 14.22
N SER A 105 2.99 -7.62 13.60
CA SER A 105 3.69 -8.75 13.01
C SER A 105 3.01 -9.21 11.71
N ILE A 106 3.81 -9.66 10.75
CA ILE A 106 3.29 -10.25 9.52
C ILE A 106 2.91 -11.70 9.82
N VAL A 107 1.62 -12.01 9.75
CA VAL A 107 1.06 -13.36 9.93
C VAL A 107 1.28 -14.20 8.69
N GLN A 108 1.05 -13.59 7.52
CA GLN A 108 1.13 -14.27 6.24
C GLN A 108 1.56 -13.29 5.17
N GLN A 109 2.62 -13.65 4.43
CA GLN A 109 3.02 -12.96 3.22
C GLN A 109 3.73 -13.97 2.31
N GLN A 110 3.42 -13.94 1.02
CA GLN A 110 4.07 -14.84 0.07
C GLN A 110 5.55 -14.46 -0.08
N ASN A 111 6.45 -15.43 0.13
CA ASN A 111 7.87 -15.20 -0.08
C ASN A 111 8.27 -15.39 -1.55
N MET A 112 8.53 -14.27 -2.24
CA MET A 112 8.94 -14.24 -3.65
C MET A 112 10.45 -14.52 -3.84
N PHE A 113 11.23 -14.41 -2.76
CA PHE A 113 12.66 -14.70 -2.72
C PHE A 113 12.91 -16.17 -2.32
N HIS A 114 12.38 -17.13 -3.07
CA HIS A 114 12.96 -18.48 -3.03
C HIS A 114 14.30 -18.46 -3.76
N GLU A 115 15.27 -19.30 -3.34
CA GLU A 115 16.65 -19.32 -3.86
C GLU A 115 16.78 -19.39 -5.40
N ARG A 116 15.74 -19.88 -6.11
CA ARG A 116 15.66 -19.85 -7.58
C ARG A 116 15.50 -18.45 -8.19
N THR A 117 14.91 -17.50 -7.48
CA THR A 117 14.72 -16.13 -7.97
C THR A 117 16.00 -15.31 -7.81
N LYS A 118 16.81 -15.56 -6.77
CA LYS A 118 18.09 -14.87 -6.59
C LYS A 118 19.10 -15.18 -7.70
N SER A 119 19.06 -16.38 -8.31
CA SER A 119 19.89 -16.68 -9.48
C SER A 119 19.37 -16.08 -10.80
N LEU A 120 18.12 -15.62 -10.84
CA LEU A 120 17.52 -14.99 -12.03
C LEU A 120 17.69 -13.47 -12.05
N TYR A 121 17.84 -12.84 -10.88
CA TYR A 121 18.00 -11.39 -10.73
C TYR A 121 19.31 -10.97 -10.05
N GLY A 122 20.12 -11.92 -9.57
CA GLY A 122 21.42 -11.68 -8.96
C GLY A 122 22.54 -11.85 -9.97
N SER A 123 23.34 -10.80 -10.10
CA SER A 123 24.60 -10.75 -10.83
C SER A 123 25.51 -11.91 -10.43
N ASP A 124 26.16 -12.52 -11.42
CA ASP A 124 27.31 -13.41 -11.22
C ASP A 124 28.36 -12.69 -10.37
N SER A 125 28.40 -13.00 -9.08
CA SER A 125 29.63 -12.94 -8.30
C SER A 125 30.22 -14.35 -8.28
N SER A 126 30.78 -14.73 -9.43
CA SER A 126 31.76 -15.81 -9.50
C SER A 126 33.02 -15.38 -8.76
N SER A 127 33.19 -15.83 -7.52
CA SER A 127 34.52 -16.08 -6.95
C SER A 127 34.40 -16.88 -5.65
N GLY A 128 34.74 -18.16 -5.77
CA GLY A 128 35.65 -18.91 -4.90
C GLY A 128 35.75 -18.58 -3.41
N GLU A 129 35.60 -19.67 -2.65
CA GLU A 129 36.41 -20.06 -1.49
C GLU A 129 35.99 -19.63 -0.07
N ARG A 130 35.99 -20.67 0.77
CA ARG A 130 35.86 -20.68 2.22
C ARG A 130 37.04 -19.93 2.85
N SER A 131 36.79 -19.13 3.89
CA SER A 131 37.55 -19.24 5.15
C SER A 131 36.91 -18.42 6.27
N SER A 132 36.83 -19.07 7.42
CA SER A 132 36.47 -18.55 8.72
C SER A 132 37.51 -17.55 9.20
N THR A 133 37.13 -16.32 9.56
CA THR A 133 37.85 -15.57 10.61
C THR A 133 36.94 -14.53 11.28
N THR A 134 36.90 -14.65 12.60
CA THR A 134 36.15 -13.86 13.58
C THR A 134 36.71 -12.44 13.71
N ILE A 135 35.85 -11.42 13.65
CA ILE A 135 36.10 -10.10 14.28
C ILE A 135 34.80 -9.64 14.97
N PRO A 136 34.83 -9.29 16.26
CA PRO A 136 33.63 -8.92 17.00
C PRO A 136 33.31 -7.44 16.74
N THR A 137 32.16 -7.17 16.14
CA THR A 137 31.64 -5.80 16.00
C THR A 137 30.37 -5.67 16.82
N LYS A 138 30.47 -4.80 17.84
CA LYS A 138 29.42 -4.23 18.70
C LYS A 138 28.01 -4.37 18.10
N SER A 139 27.22 -5.27 18.69
CA SER A 139 25.80 -5.42 18.41
C SER A 139 25.06 -4.17 18.86
N VAL A 140 24.82 -3.24 17.94
CA VAL A 140 23.70 -2.32 18.05
C VAL A 140 22.45 -3.19 17.92
N VAL A 141 21.73 -3.37 19.03
CA VAL A 141 20.42 -4.02 19.02
C VAL A 141 19.49 -3.05 18.30
N SER A 142 19.43 -3.17 16.98
CA SER A 142 18.37 -2.57 16.18
C SER A 142 17.10 -3.32 16.54
N GLU A 143 16.09 -2.64 17.08
CA GLU A 143 14.74 -3.18 17.18
C GLU A 143 14.34 -3.68 15.78
N SER A 144 14.31 -5.00 15.62
CA SER A 144 14.10 -5.64 14.32
C SER A 144 12.61 -5.66 14.04
N TYR A 145 12.08 -4.55 13.52
CA TYR A 145 10.75 -4.54 12.94
C TYR A 145 10.65 -5.62 11.84
N PRO A 146 9.49 -6.26 11.66
CA PRO A 146 9.29 -7.19 10.56
C PRO A 146 9.61 -6.48 9.23
N SER A 147 10.51 -7.01 8.43
CA SER A 147 10.78 -6.45 7.10
C SER A 147 9.69 -6.91 6.14
N TRP A 148 9.02 -5.97 5.48
CA TRP A 148 8.10 -6.26 4.39
C TRP A 148 8.83 -6.98 3.24
N ASN A 149 8.17 -7.92 2.56
CA ASN A 149 8.68 -8.54 1.33
C ASN A 149 8.45 -7.60 0.12
N ASP A 150 9.02 -6.41 0.19
CA ASP A 150 8.87 -5.36 -0.81
C ASP A 150 9.73 -5.66 -2.05
N LEU A 151 9.13 -5.55 -3.24
CA LEU A 151 9.80 -5.76 -4.53
C LEU A 151 10.11 -4.43 -5.23
N SER A 152 10.04 -3.30 -4.51
CA SER A 152 10.32 -1.95 -5.02
C SER A 152 11.74 -1.79 -5.60
N GLU A 153 12.69 -2.65 -5.19
CA GLU A 153 14.03 -2.71 -5.78
C GLU A 153 14.03 -3.25 -7.23
N ILE A 154 13.05 -4.09 -7.58
CA ILE A 154 12.95 -4.75 -8.90
C ILE A 154 11.90 -4.04 -9.76
N TYR A 155 10.76 -3.68 -9.16
CA TYR A 155 9.63 -3.06 -9.84
C TYR A 155 9.38 -1.66 -9.30
N ALA A 156 9.21 -0.69 -10.20
CA ALA A 156 8.79 0.65 -9.84
C ALA A 156 7.27 0.76 -9.90
N CYS A 157 6.70 1.55 -9.00
CA CYS A 157 5.31 2.00 -9.08
C CYS A 157 5.27 3.53 -9.10
N GLU A 158 5.04 4.07 -10.29
CA GLU A 158 4.93 5.51 -10.52
C GLU A 158 3.46 5.91 -10.67
N HIS A 159 3.18 7.19 -10.48
CA HIS A 159 1.82 7.69 -10.55
C HIS A 159 1.77 8.97 -11.36
N TYR A 160 0.88 8.99 -12.33
CA TYR A 160 0.68 10.07 -13.28
C TYR A 160 -0.74 10.62 -13.18
N GLU A 161 -0.92 11.86 -13.58
CA GLU A 161 -2.23 12.49 -13.74
C GLU A 161 -2.36 12.85 -15.22
N VAL A 162 -3.35 12.26 -15.89
CA VAL A 162 -3.54 12.37 -17.33
C VAL A 162 -4.86 13.08 -17.59
N THR A 163 -4.82 14.19 -18.30
CA THR A 163 -6.02 14.92 -18.67
C THR A 163 -6.79 14.14 -19.74
N SER A 164 -8.03 13.78 -19.41
CA SER A 164 -9.00 13.18 -20.34
C SER A 164 -9.47 14.21 -21.38
N TYR A 165 -10.12 13.74 -22.44
CA TYR A 165 -10.63 14.58 -23.53
C TYR A 165 -11.65 15.63 -23.09
N ASP A 166 -12.31 15.40 -21.96
CA ASP A 166 -13.28 16.30 -21.34
C ASP A 166 -12.65 17.24 -20.30
N GLY A 167 -11.31 17.27 -20.21
CA GLY A 167 -10.57 18.10 -19.27
C GLY A 167 -10.51 17.53 -17.86
N ALA A 168 -11.18 16.40 -17.58
CA ALA A 168 -11.11 15.73 -16.29
C ALA A 168 -9.72 15.10 -16.09
N ALA A 169 -9.12 15.33 -14.92
CA ALA A 169 -7.84 14.73 -14.59
C ALA A 169 -8.05 13.28 -14.14
N VAL A 170 -7.46 12.33 -14.86
CA VAL A 170 -7.54 10.89 -14.59
C VAL A 170 -6.22 10.41 -14.01
N PRO A 171 -6.24 9.86 -12.80
CA PRO A 171 -5.05 9.31 -12.16
C PRO A 171 -4.69 7.95 -12.77
N LEU A 172 -3.41 7.76 -12.97
CA LEU A 172 -2.84 6.57 -13.57
C LEU A 172 -1.72 6.04 -12.68
N THR A 173 -1.86 4.82 -12.16
CA THR A 173 -0.78 4.11 -11.47
C THR A 173 -0.08 3.21 -12.48
N VAL A 174 1.22 3.39 -12.69
CA VAL A 174 2.02 2.65 -13.67
C VAL A 174 3.09 1.83 -12.96
N VAL A 175 3.12 0.54 -13.27
CA VAL A 175 4.02 -0.45 -12.68
C VAL A 175 4.89 -1.05 -13.77
N TYR A 176 6.21 -1.08 -13.57
CA TYR A 176 7.15 -1.59 -14.56
C TYR A 176 8.44 -2.11 -13.89
N SER A 177 9.22 -2.94 -14.60
CA SER A 177 10.52 -3.41 -14.12
C SER A 177 11.63 -2.37 -14.35
N HIS A 178 12.43 -2.08 -13.32
CA HIS A 178 13.56 -1.13 -13.41
C HIS A 178 14.55 -1.52 -14.53
N SER A 179 14.85 -2.82 -14.67
CA SER A 179 15.82 -3.34 -15.63
C SER A 179 15.40 -3.17 -17.10
N ARG A 180 14.11 -2.94 -17.37
CA ARG A 180 13.52 -2.94 -18.72
C ARG A 180 12.85 -1.63 -19.13
N LYS A 181 13.01 -0.55 -18.34
CA LYS A 181 12.39 0.78 -18.58
C LYS A 181 12.75 1.40 -19.95
N LYS A 182 13.89 1.05 -20.55
CA LYS A 182 14.52 1.80 -21.67
C LYS A 182 14.12 1.41 -23.10
N GLN A 183 13.17 0.49 -23.31
CA GLN A 183 12.75 0.16 -24.68
C GLN A 183 11.50 0.98 -25.03
N ALA A 184 11.65 1.94 -25.96
CA ALA A 184 10.59 2.85 -26.41
C ALA A 184 9.36 2.19 -27.06
N GLN A 185 9.29 0.84 -27.06
CA GLN A 185 8.20 0.03 -27.62
C GLN A 185 7.72 -1.05 -26.65
N ASN A 186 7.89 -0.85 -25.34
CA ASN A 186 7.42 -1.83 -24.37
C ASN A 186 5.90 -2.02 -24.48
N PRO A 187 5.41 -3.28 -24.63
CA PRO A 187 3.99 -3.54 -24.64
C PRO A 187 3.35 -3.12 -23.31
N GLY A 188 2.23 -2.40 -23.39
CA GLY A 188 1.50 -1.90 -22.24
C GLY A 188 0.17 -2.62 -22.05
N LEU A 189 -0.18 -2.93 -20.80
CA LEU A 189 -1.51 -3.40 -20.41
C LEU A 189 -2.17 -2.34 -19.53
N LEU A 190 -3.29 -1.78 -20.00
CA LEU A 190 -4.08 -0.82 -19.22
C LEU A 190 -5.31 -1.50 -18.61
N HIS A 191 -5.36 -1.51 -17.30
CA HIS A 191 -6.53 -1.86 -16.51
C HIS A 191 -7.29 -0.59 -16.14
N GLY A 192 -8.53 -0.49 -16.60
CA GLY A 192 -9.46 0.56 -16.19
C GLY A 192 -10.72 -0.06 -15.63
N HIS A 193 -11.04 0.25 -14.38
CA HIS A 193 -12.37 0.01 -13.83
C HIS A 193 -12.92 1.36 -13.37
N GLY A 194 -14.16 1.63 -13.74
CA GLY A 194 -14.69 2.98 -13.71
C GLY A 194 -16.19 3.04 -13.53
N ALA A 195 -16.79 2.08 -12.84
CA ALA A 195 -18.22 2.09 -12.58
C ALA A 195 -18.51 1.80 -11.09
N TYR A 196 -19.69 2.22 -10.64
CA TYR A 196 -20.26 1.87 -9.32
C TYR A 196 -19.46 2.28 -8.08
N GLY A 197 -18.47 3.18 -8.22
CA GLY A 197 -17.60 3.55 -7.10
C GLY A 197 -16.67 2.42 -6.67
N GLU A 198 -16.50 1.38 -7.49
CA GLU A 198 -15.56 0.31 -7.21
C GLU A 198 -14.12 0.84 -7.27
N ILE A 199 -13.38 0.56 -6.21
CA ILE A 199 -11.96 0.81 -6.14
C ILE A 199 -11.27 -0.21 -7.04
N LEU A 200 -10.47 0.27 -7.99
CA LEU A 200 -9.67 -0.61 -8.83
C LEU A 200 -8.65 -1.37 -7.97
N ASP A 201 -8.75 -2.69 -7.96
CA ASP A 201 -7.84 -3.58 -7.24
C ASP A 201 -6.42 -3.52 -7.85
N LYS A 202 -5.53 -2.82 -7.14
CA LYS A 202 -4.11 -2.62 -7.51
C LYS A 202 -3.21 -3.49 -6.63
N ARG A 203 -3.57 -4.76 -6.45
CA ARG A 203 -2.76 -5.74 -5.72
C ARG A 203 -1.69 -6.39 -6.59
N TRP A 204 -0.69 -6.96 -5.92
CA TRP A 204 0.30 -7.81 -6.58
C TRP A 204 -0.37 -9.10 -7.08
N ARG A 205 -0.05 -9.48 -8.30
CA ARG A 205 -0.57 -10.69 -8.94
C ARG A 205 0.58 -11.43 -9.59
N THR A 206 0.68 -12.72 -9.31
CA THR A 206 1.77 -13.56 -9.85
C THR A 206 1.72 -13.61 -11.38
N GLU A 207 0.54 -13.44 -11.97
CA GLU A 207 0.34 -13.35 -13.42
C GLU A 207 1.00 -12.09 -14.00
N LEU A 208 0.92 -10.96 -13.28
CA LEU A 208 1.55 -9.69 -13.70
C LEU A 208 3.07 -9.76 -13.59
N LYS A 209 3.61 -10.54 -12.65
CA LYS A 209 5.05 -10.76 -12.53
C LYS A 209 5.66 -11.24 -13.86
N SER A 210 5.05 -12.25 -14.49
CA SER A 210 5.54 -12.80 -15.75
C SER A 210 5.55 -11.76 -16.89
N LEU A 211 4.57 -10.86 -16.90
CA LEU A 211 4.50 -9.75 -17.85
C LEU A 211 5.58 -8.70 -17.57
N LEU A 212 5.70 -8.24 -16.32
CA LEU A 212 6.70 -7.27 -15.89
C LEU A 212 8.13 -7.77 -16.16
N ASP A 213 8.39 -9.06 -15.93
CA ASP A 213 9.67 -9.72 -16.20
C ASP A 213 10.04 -9.75 -17.68
N ARG A 214 9.05 -9.71 -18.57
CA ARG A 214 9.24 -9.62 -20.02
C ARG A 214 9.32 -8.18 -20.53
N GLY A 215 9.22 -7.19 -19.63
CA GLY A 215 9.28 -5.76 -19.96
C GLY A 215 7.94 -5.14 -20.28
N TRP A 216 6.82 -5.81 -19.97
CA TRP A 216 5.52 -5.18 -20.09
C TRP A 216 5.36 -4.09 -19.03
N VAL A 217 4.62 -3.04 -19.41
CA VAL A 217 4.21 -1.96 -18.51
C VAL A 217 2.75 -2.16 -18.14
N ILE A 218 2.43 -2.20 -16.85
CA ILE A 218 1.06 -2.33 -16.36
C ILE A 218 0.59 -0.97 -15.88
N ALA A 219 -0.55 -0.50 -16.39
CA ALA A 219 -1.13 0.78 -16.00
C ALA A 219 -2.54 0.57 -15.44
N TYR A 220 -2.89 1.31 -14.40
CA TYR A 220 -4.18 1.26 -13.72
C TYR A 220 -4.81 2.66 -13.76
N ALA A 221 -5.90 2.81 -14.50
CA ALA A 221 -6.66 4.06 -14.58
C ALA A 221 -7.84 4.01 -13.60
N ASP A 222 -7.84 4.92 -12.62
CA ASP A 222 -8.79 4.92 -11.50
C ASP A 222 -9.59 6.23 -11.47
N GLY A 223 -10.70 6.29 -12.20
CA GLY A 223 -11.44 7.54 -12.39
C GLY A 223 -12.17 8.09 -11.16
N TRP A 224 -12.26 7.33 -10.05
CA TRP A 224 -13.22 7.64 -8.98
C TRP A 224 -12.59 8.15 -7.69
N ARG A 225 -11.40 7.66 -7.33
CA ARG A 225 -10.94 7.79 -5.93
C ARG A 225 -10.17 9.07 -5.61
N TRP A 226 -9.97 9.97 -6.57
CA TRP A 226 -8.80 10.85 -6.53
C TRP A 226 -8.92 12.24 -5.91
N ARG A 227 -10.11 12.72 -5.52
CA ARG A 227 -10.24 14.09 -4.96
C ARG A 227 -11.08 14.25 -3.70
N GLY A 228 -11.41 13.18 -2.97
CA GLY A 228 -12.29 13.27 -1.79
C GLY A 228 -13.74 13.66 -2.11
N GLU A 229 -13.96 14.34 -3.24
CA GLU A 229 -15.23 14.48 -3.92
C GLU A 229 -15.46 13.28 -4.84
N LYS A 230 -16.61 12.63 -4.64
CA LYS A 230 -17.15 11.64 -5.57
C LYS A 230 -17.24 12.31 -6.95
N VAL A 231 -16.36 11.94 -7.88
CA VAL A 231 -16.53 12.27 -9.31
C VAL A 231 -17.68 11.41 -9.83
N ALA A 232 -18.90 11.75 -9.42
CA ALA A 232 -20.09 11.01 -9.79
C ALA A 232 -20.44 11.24 -11.26
N SER A 233 -20.62 10.11 -11.94
CA SER A 233 -21.49 9.98 -13.11
C SER A 233 -21.00 10.63 -14.39
N ARG A 234 -19.99 10.02 -15.03
CA ARG A 234 -20.03 9.76 -16.49
C ARG A 234 -18.85 8.90 -16.93
N ARG A 235 -19.18 7.79 -17.59
CA ARG A 235 -18.38 7.06 -18.60
C ARG A 235 -17.62 5.82 -18.12
N GLN A 236 -18.28 4.70 -18.38
CA GLN A 236 -17.67 3.43 -18.75
C GLN A 236 -16.98 3.61 -20.12
N MET A 237 -15.68 3.31 -20.25
CA MET A 237 -15.05 2.96 -21.53
C MET A 237 -13.61 2.43 -21.32
N LEU A 238 -13.39 1.17 -21.70
CA LEU A 238 -12.05 0.64 -22.01
C LEU A 238 -11.51 1.38 -23.24
N LYS A 239 -10.31 1.95 -23.15
CA LYS A 239 -9.56 2.42 -24.31
C LYS A 239 -8.12 1.94 -24.25
N LYS A 240 -7.64 1.44 -25.38
CA LYS A 240 -6.22 1.17 -25.65
C LYS A 240 -5.46 2.50 -25.56
N VAL A 241 -4.54 2.62 -24.61
CA VAL A 241 -3.59 3.73 -24.57
C VAL A 241 -2.37 3.28 -25.36
N GLU A 242 -2.18 3.88 -26.53
CA GLU A 242 -0.93 3.77 -27.28
C GLU A 242 0.00 4.89 -26.81
N PHE A 243 1.12 4.51 -26.18
CA PHE A 243 2.20 5.45 -25.89
C PHE A 243 2.86 5.85 -27.21
N HIS A 244 2.55 7.05 -27.70
CA HIS A 244 3.33 7.70 -28.74
C HIS A 244 4.31 8.65 -28.07
N THR A 245 5.60 8.48 -28.37
CA THR A 245 6.63 9.50 -28.14
C THR A 245 6.82 10.29 -29.41
#